data_AF-A0A661SS57-F1
#
_entry.id   AF-A0A661SS57-F1
#
_cell.length_a   1.000
_cell.length_b   1.000
_cell.length_c   1.000
_cell.angle_alpha   90.00
_cell.angle_beta   90.00
_cell.angle_gamma   90.00
#
_symmetry.space_group_name_H-M   'P 1'
#
loop_
_entity.id
_entity.type
_entity.pdbx_description
1 polymer ?
#
loop_
_entity_poly.entity_id
_entity_poly.type
_entity_poly.pdbx_seq_one_letter_code
_entity_poly.pdbx_strand_id
1 'polypeptide(L)'
;LPPVVADAIVFKIKQKQMVQAHEFIVQKEKKEAERKRIEGQGIRDQNEIITTSLTDEKILRWHGIQAVKAFATSENAKTFVIGVGENGVPIILNPESPEKK
;
A
#
# COMPACT_ATOMS: atom_id res chain seq x y z
N LEU A 1 -2.14 -42.96 -44.23
CA LEU A 1 -3.30 -42.05 -44.40
C LEU A 1 -3.03 -41.11 -45.56
N PRO A 2 -4.05 -40.69 -46.33
CA PRO A 2 -3.88 -39.64 -47.33
C PRO A 2 -3.34 -38.36 -46.69
N PRO A 3 -2.43 -37.62 -47.34
CA PRO A 3 -1.77 -36.45 -46.76
C PRO A 3 -2.76 -35.39 -46.26
N VAL A 4 -3.83 -35.14 -47.02
CA VAL A 4 -4.91 -34.20 -46.65
C VAL A 4 -5.59 -34.55 -45.32
N VAL A 5 -5.76 -35.84 -45.04
CA VAL A 5 -6.41 -36.29 -43.80
C VAL A 5 -5.45 -36.16 -42.61
N ALA A 6 -4.16 -36.43 -42.81
CA ALA A 6 -3.15 -36.24 -41.78
C ALA A 6 -3.03 -34.75 -41.39
N ASP A 7 -3.03 -33.85 -42.36
CA ASP A 7 -2.96 -32.39 -42.13
C ASP A 7 -4.19 -31.89 -41.37
N ALA A 8 -5.38 -32.36 -41.73
CA ALA A 8 -6.61 -32.02 -41.02
C ALA A 8 -6.60 -32.49 -39.55
N ILE A 9 -6.03 -33.66 -39.27
CA ILE A 9 -5.89 -34.19 -37.91
C ILE A 9 -4.92 -33.33 -37.10
N VAL A 10 -3.74 -32.99 -37.65
CA VAL A 10 -2.74 -32.14 -36.98
C VAL A 10 -3.31 -30.76 -36.70
N PHE A 11 -4.01 -30.16 -37.68
CA PHE A 11 -4.68 -28.88 -37.49
C PHE A 11 -5.70 -28.93 -36.35
N LYS A 12 -6.56 -29.96 -36.31
CA LYS A 12 -7.55 -30.14 -35.25
C LYS A 12 -6.91 -30.30 -33.87
N ILE A 13 -5.82 -31.06 -33.76
CA ILE A 13 -5.09 -31.24 -32.50
C ILE A 13 -4.48 -29.91 -32.03
N LYS A 14 -3.88 -29.15 -32.95
CA LYS A 14 -3.32 -27.82 -32.65
C LYS A 14 -4.40 -26.87 -32.14
N GLN A 15 -5.54 -26.79 -32.82
CA GLN A 15 -6.66 -25.95 -32.39
C GLN A 15 -7.18 -26.36 -31.01
N LYS A 16 -7.32 -27.67 -30.75
CA LYS A 16 -7.74 -28.17 -29.43
C LYS A 16 -6.77 -27.75 -28.32
N GLN A 17 -5.46 -27.86 -28.55
CA GLN A 17 -4.46 -27.44 -27.57
C GLN A 17 -4.48 -25.92 -27.35
N MET A 18 -4.71 -25.13 -28.40
CA MET A 18 -4.83 -23.67 -28.28
C MET A 18 -6.05 -23.27 -27.43
N VAL A 19 -7.21 -23.92 -27.63
CA VAL A 19 -8.40 -23.68 -26.82
C VAL A 19 -8.13 -24.02 -25.35
N GLN A 20 -7.53 -25.19 -25.08
CA GLN A 20 -7.18 -25.61 -23.72
C GLN A 20 -6.20 -24.65 -23.03
N ALA A 21 -5.20 -24.17 -23.76
CA ALA A 21 -4.25 -23.18 -23.25
C ALA A 21 -4.95 -21.85 -22.93
N HIS A 22 -5.85 -21.40 -23.80
CA HIS A 22 -6.62 -20.18 -23.58
C HIS A 22 -7.56 -20.30 -22.38
N GLU A 23 -8.26 -21.43 -22.23
CA GLU A 23 -9.09 -21.72 -21.05
C GLU A 23 -8.26 -21.66 -19.77
N PHE A 24 -7.05 -22.24 -19.77
CA PHE A 24 -6.15 -22.18 -18.62
C PHE A 24 -5.74 -20.74 -18.27
N ILE A 25 -5.43 -19.92 -19.28
CA ILE A 25 -5.12 -18.49 -19.09
C ILE A 25 -6.31 -17.77 -18.46
N VAL A 26 -7.52 -17.95 -19.00
CA VAL A 26 -8.74 -17.32 -18.47
C VAL A 26 -8.99 -17.73 -17.01
N GLN A 27 -8.80 -19.00 -16.67
CA GLN A 27 -8.97 -19.49 -15.29
C GLN A 27 -7.91 -18.92 -14.35
N LYS A 28 -6.67 -18.79 -14.81
CA LYS A 28 -5.59 -18.14 -14.05
C LYS A 28 -5.92 -16.67 -13.77
N GLU A 29 -6.33 -15.92 -14.79
CA GLU A 29 -6.66 -14.50 -14.64
C GLU A 29 -7.87 -14.28 -13.72
N LYS A 30 -8.87 -15.16 -13.76
CA LYS A 30 -10.00 -15.12 -12.81
C LYS A 30 -9.53 -15.31 -11.35
N LYS A 31 -8.64 -16.27 -11.11
CA LYS A 31 -8.07 -16.50 -9.77
C LYS A 31 -7.22 -15.32 -9.29
N GLU A 32 -6.44 -14.70 -10.18
CA GLU A 32 -5.67 -13.50 -9.84
C GLU A 32 -6.57 -12.30 -9.55
N ALA A 33 -7.65 -12.11 -10.33
CA ALA A 33 -8.64 -11.07 -10.06
C ALA A 33 -9.31 -11.27 -8.69
N GLU A 34 -9.68 -12.50 -8.36
CA GLU A 34 -10.25 -12.84 -7.06
C GLU A 34 -9.26 -12.59 -5.92
N ARG A 35 -7.99 -13.00 -6.08
CA ARG A 35 -6.92 -12.72 -5.11
C ARG A 35 -6.80 -11.23 -4.83
N LYS A 36 -6.71 -10.40 -5.87
CA LYS A 36 -6.62 -8.94 -5.74
C LYS A 36 -7.85 -8.33 -5.08
N ARG A 37 -9.04 -8.87 -5.38
CA ARG A 37 -10.30 -8.43 -4.73
C ARG A 37 -10.27 -8.70 -3.23
N ILE A 38 -9.85 -9.90 -2.81
CA ILE A 38 -9.74 -10.28 -1.40
C ILE A 38 -8.68 -9.42 -0.69
N GLU A 39 -7.52 -9.21 -1.33
CA GLU A 39 -6.45 -8.37 -0.81
C GLU A 39 -6.95 -6.92 -0.59
N GLY A 40 -7.63 -6.34 -1.57
CA GLY A 40 -8.23 -5.00 -1.45
C GLY A 40 -9.31 -4.90 -0.37
N GLN A 41 -10.13 -5.95 -0.20
CA GLN A 41 -11.09 -6.02 0.90
C GLN A 41 -10.38 -6.05 2.26
N GLY A 42 -9.36 -6.89 2.42
CA GLY A 42 -8.59 -6.95 3.66
C GLY A 42 -7.95 -5.62 4.04
N ILE A 43 -7.38 -4.89 3.07
CA ILE A 43 -6.81 -3.56 3.30
C ILE A 43 -7.90 -2.55 3.70
N ARG A 44 -9.03 -2.55 3.00
CA ARG A 44 -10.15 -1.64 3.32
C ARG A 44 -10.68 -1.90 4.72
N ASP A 45 -10.95 -3.17 5.05
CA ASP A 45 -11.50 -3.56 6.33
C ASP A 45 -10.49 -3.27 7.46
N GLN A 46 -9.19 -3.49 7.22
CA GLN A 46 -8.12 -3.06 8.13
C GLN A 46 -8.14 -1.55 8.36
N ASN A 47 -8.23 -0.75 7.29
CA ASN A 47 -8.28 0.71 7.40
C ASN A 47 -9.54 1.16 8.16
N GLU A 48 -10.69 0.54 7.91
CA GLU A 48 -11.94 0.83 8.62
C GLU A 48 -11.85 0.51 10.11
N ILE A 49 -11.24 -0.62 10.48
CA ILE A 49 -10.98 -0.99 11.88
C ILE A 49 -10.03 0.03 12.53
N ILE A 50 -8.98 0.44 11.83
CA ILE A 50 -8.04 1.44 12.32
C ILE A 50 -8.76 2.77 12.53
N THR A 51 -9.53 3.27 11.55
CA THR A 51 -10.28 4.54 11.69
C THR A 51 -11.36 4.47 12.77
N THR A 52 -11.98 3.32 12.98
CA THR A 52 -13.04 3.16 13.99
C THR A 52 -12.46 2.99 15.40
N SER A 53 -11.29 2.35 15.54
CA SER A 53 -10.63 2.13 16.84
C SER A 53 -9.84 3.35 17.34
N LEU A 54 -9.54 4.31 16.47
CA LEU A 54 -8.78 5.51 16.79
C LEU A 54 -9.63 6.76 16.57
N THR A 55 -10.13 7.35 17.66
CA THR A 55 -10.60 8.74 17.65
C THR A 55 -9.48 9.67 17.16
N ASP A 56 -9.78 10.62 16.26
CA ASP A 56 -8.83 11.49 15.53
C ASP A 56 -7.73 12.11 16.41
N GLU A 57 -8.04 12.40 17.68
CA GLU A 57 -7.11 12.94 18.67
C GLU A 57 -5.92 12.00 18.96
N LYS A 58 -6.15 10.68 19.01
CA LYS A 58 -5.10 9.68 19.28
C LYS A 58 -4.16 9.52 18.09
N ILE A 59 -4.64 9.71 16.86
CA ILE A 59 -3.85 9.65 15.61
C ILE A 59 -2.88 10.83 15.57
N LEU A 60 -3.38 12.06 15.75
CA LEU A 60 -2.55 13.26 15.77
C LEU A 60 -1.48 13.18 16.88
N ARG A 61 -1.84 12.66 18.05
CA ARG A 61 -0.91 12.46 19.16
C ARG A 61 0.15 11.39 18.84
N TRP A 62 -0.24 10.26 18.24
CA TRP A 62 0.69 9.21 17.84
C TRP A 62 1.65 9.68 16.74
N HIS A 63 1.14 10.36 15.70
CA HIS A 63 1.96 10.96 14.65
C HIS A 63 2.90 12.04 15.19
N GLY A 64 2.43 12.86 16.14
CA GLY A 64 3.28 13.83 16.85
C GLY A 64 4.43 13.14 17.60
N ILE A 65 4.17 12.04 18.30
CA ILE A 65 5.21 11.27 19.01
C ILE A 65 6.21 10.65 18.01
N GLN A 66 5.75 10.10 16.88
CA GLN A 66 6.64 9.52 15.87
C GLN A 66 7.52 10.59 15.20
N ALA A 67 6.95 11.75 14.89
CA ALA A 67 7.69 12.88 14.35
C ALA A 67 8.78 13.33 15.36
N VAL A 68 8.41 13.52 16.64
CA VAL A 68 9.37 13.86 17.70
C VAL A 68 10.46 12.82 17.83
N LYS A 69 10.13 11.52 17.78
CA LYS A 69 11.13 10.44 17.83
C LYS A 69 12.11 10.51 16.66
N ALA A 70 11.61 10.70 15.44
CA ALA A 70 12.44 10.81 14.24
C ALA A 70 13.35 12.04 14.27
N PHE A 71 12.85 13.18 14.77
CA PHE A 71 13.65 14.39 14.94
C PHE A 71 14.64 14.30 16.10
N ALA A 72 14.29 13.66 17.22
CA ALA A 72 15.19 13.42 18.34
C ALA A 72 16.36 12.49 17.97
N THR A 73 16.17 11.62 16.98
CA THR A 73 17.25 10.79 16.42
C THR A 73 18.06 11.50 15.33
N SER A 74 17.70 12.71 14.92
CA SER A 74 18.43 13.47 13.90
C SER A 74 19.55 14.31 14.55
N GLU A 75 20.72 14.39 13.89
CA GLU A 75 21.92 15.07 14.41
C GLU A 75 21.75 16.60 14.63
N ASN A 76 20.62 17.20 14.21
CA ASN A 76 20.41 18.65 14.18
C ASN A 76 19.39 19.18 15.21
N ALA A 77 18.77 18.34 16.05
CA ALA A 77 17.74 18.80 16.98
C ALA A 77 18.35 19.43 18.26
N LYS A 78 18.34 20.76 18.38
CA LYS A 78 19.01 21.48 19.50
C LYS A 78 18.13 21.94 20.67
N THR A 79 16.82 22.16 20.55
CA THR A 79 15.97 22.55 21.71
C THR A 79 14.48 22.26 21.47
N PHE A 80 13.77 21.72 22.48
CA PHE A 80 12.33 21.44 22.47
C PHE A 80 11.62 22.20 23.59
N VAL A 81 10.47 22.83 23.29
CA VAL A 81 9.57 23.39 24.31
C VAL A 81 8.21 22.71 24.20
N ILE A 82 7.87 21.89 25.19
CA ILE A 82 6.55 21.28 25.32
C ILE A 82 5.68 22.26 26.11
N GLY A 83 4.75 22.92 25.44
CA GLY A 83 3.76 23.77 26.11
C GLY A 83 2.85 22.92 26.98
N VAL A 84 2.80 23.21 28.29
CA VAL A 84 1.85 22.58 29.22
C VAL A 84 0.49 23.27 29.05
N GLY A 85 -0.33 22.71 28.16
CA GLY A 85 -1.75 23.05 27.97
C GLY A 85 -2.47 21.85 27.36
N GLU A 86 -3.78 21.72 27.56
CA GLU A 86 -4.59 20.53 27.22
C GLU A 86 -4.45 20.03 25.77
N ASN A 87 -3.91 20.84 24.86
CA ASN A 87 -3.58 20.47 23.48
C ASN A 87 -2.06 20.57 23.25
N GLY A 88 -1.30 19.61 23.79
CA GLY A 88 0.17 19.52 23.72
C GLY A 88 0.72 19.29 22.30
N VAL A 89 0.43 20.21 21.39
CA VAL A 89 0.99 20.27 20.04
C VAL A 89 2.36 20.96 20.15
N PRO A 90 3.46 20.29 19.75
CA PRO A 90 4.78 20.88 19.81
C PRO A 90 4.88 22.05 18.81
N ILE A 91 5.25 23.23 19.30
CA ILE A 91 5.54 24.40 18.48
C ILE A 91 7.03 24.41 18.17
N ILE A 92 7.38 24.44 16.88
CA ILE A 92 8.76 24.55 16.42
C ILE A 92 9.09 26.03 16.28
N LEU A 93 10.07 26.51 17.06
CA LEU A 93 10.69 27.81 16.88
C LEU A 93 12.04 27.59 16.21
N ASN A 94 12.22 28.14 15.01
CA ASN A 94 13.52 28.20 14.34
C ASN A 94 14.22 29.50 14.78
N PRO A 95 15.27 29.48 15.63
CA PRO A 95 16.02 30.68 15.94
C PRO A 95 17.03 30.92 14.81
N GLU A 96 16.56 31.35 13.64
CA GLU A 96 17.47 32.03 12.71
C GLU A 96 17.83 33.39 13.32
N SER A 97 19.08 33.47 13.79
CA SER A 97 19.72 34.73 14.18
C SER A 97 19.72 35.69 13.00
N PRO A 98 19.19 36.91 13.13
CA PRO A 98 19.62 37.98 12.26
C PRO A 98 20.95 38.51 12.81
N GLU A 99 22.06 37.96 12.31
CA GLU A 99 23.26 38.80 12.16
C GLU A 99 22.86 39.95 11.22
N LYS A 100 22.83 41.18 11.73
CA LYS A 100 23.02 42.43 10.95
C LYS A 100 23.12 43.66 11.86
N LYS A 101 24.33 43.96 12.31
CA LYS A 101 25.12 45.21 12.08
C LYS A 101 26.13 45.43 13.19
#